data_AF-A0A8T7AAQ7-F1
#
_entry.id   AF-A0A8T7AAQ7-F1
#
_cell.length_a   1.000
_cell.length_b   1.000
_cell.length_c   1.000
_cell.angle_alpha   90.00
_cell.angle_beta   90.00
_cell.angle_gamma   90.00
#
_symmetry.space_group_name_H-M   'P 1'
#
loop_
_entity.id
_entity.type
_entity.pdbx_description
1 polymer ?
#
loop_
_entity_poly.entity_id
_entity_poly.type
_entity_poly.pdbx_seq_one_letter_code
_entity_poly.pdbx_strand_id
1 'polypeptide(L)'
;MSDDTLALGSKEKPKTPPIAGGTTKKANIVFILADDAGYSDFGFQAYTDPTLAGRTPNIDSIAKAGVQFTSAYMSASVCSPSRAG
;
A
#
# COMPACT_ATOMS: atom_id res chain seq x y z
N MET A 1 -5.28 33.36 -35.15
CA MET A 1 -5.93 32.21 -34.50
C MET A 1 -4.80 31.40 -33.87
N SER A 2 -4.10 32.01 -32.91
CA SER A 2 -4.35 31.92 -31.46
C SER A 2 -3.83 30.59 -30.92
N ASP A 3 -2.65 30.69 -30.33
CA ASP A 3 -1.89 29.66 -29.64
C ASP A 3 -2.71 29.03 -28.50
N ASP A 4 -3.10 27.76 -28.64
CA ASP A 4 -3.64 26.97 -27.52
C ASP A 4 -2.51 26.17 -26.87
N THR A 5 -1.68 26.89 -26.14
CA THR A 5 -0.81 26.33 -25.10
C THR A 5 -1.70 25.86 -23.94
N LEU A 6 -2.16 24.61 -23.98
CA LEU A 6 -2.85 23.99 -22.85
C LEU A 6 -1.84 23.31 -21.91
N ALA A 7 -1.42 24.13 -20.95
CA ALA A 7 -0.93 23.82 -19.61
C ALA A 7 -0.67 22.34 -19.30
N LEU A 8 0.61 21.96 -19.26
CA LEU A 8 1.11 20.89 -18.40
C LEU A 8 0.73 21.23 -16.95
N GLY A 9 -0.38 20.64 -16.48
CA GLY A 9 -0.78 20.71 -15.09
C GLY A 9 0.38 20.25 -14.22
N SER A 10 0.92 21.18 -13.43
CA SER A 10 1.91 20.93 -12.39
C SER A 10 1.32 19.88 -11.43
N LYS A 11 1.62 18.60 -11.66
CA LYS A 11 1.29 17.55 -10.72
C LYS A 11 1.98 17.92 -9.41
N GLU A 12 1.17 18.23 -8.41
CA GLU A 12 1.65 18.40 -7.04
C GLU A 12 2.47 17.15 -6.70
N LYS A 13 3.76 17.37 -6.46
CA LYS A 13 4.71 16.31 -6.12
C LYS A 13 4.12 15.61 -4.88
N PRO A 14 3.91 14.28 -4.89
CA PRO A 14 3.38 13.60 -3.72
C PRO A 14 4.25 13.98 -2.53
N LYS A 15 3.61 14.55 -1.50
CA LYS A 15 4.27 15.01 -0.28
C LYS A 15 4.84 13.79 0.42
N THR A 16 6.08 13.44 0.09
CA THR A 16 6.83 12.41 0.79
C THR A 16 6.82 12.79 2.26
N PRO A 17 6.27 11.95 3.17
CA PRO A 17 6.33 12.24 4.58
C PRO A 17 7.81 12.40 4.96
N PRO A 18 8.18 13.49 5.66
CA PRO A 18 9.56 13.67 6.06
C PRO A 18 9.93 12.51 6.99
N ILE A 19 10.87 11.68 6.55
CA ILE A 19 11.58 10.78 7.46
C ILE A 19 12.44 11.70 8.30
N ALA A 20 11.92 12.10 9.47
CA ALA A 20 12.63 12.93 10.42
C ALA A 20 13.97 12.28 10.76
N GLY A 21 15.08 12.93 10.42
CA GLY A 21 16.42 12.40 10.54
C GLY A 21 17.38 13.33 11.27
N GLY A 22 16.99 13.80 12.45
CA GLY A 22 17.93 14.29 13.46
C GLY A 22 18.46 13.10 14.26
N THR A 23 19.78 12.89 14.27
CA THR A 23 20.50 11.70 14.78
C THR A 23 20.11 10.39 14.10
N THR A 24 21.07 9.68 13.52
CA THR A 24 20.88 8.41 12.78
C THR A 24 20.52 7.25 13.71
N LYS A 25 19.35 7.35 14.35
CA LYS A 25 18.74 6.22 15.04
C LYS A 25 18.29 5.24 13.96
N LYS A 26 18.70 3.98 14.06
CA LYS A 26 18.26 2.94 13.14
C LYS A 26 16.72 2.92 13.12
N ALA A 27 16.15 2.82 11.93
CA ALA A 27 14.70 2.68 11.79
C ALA A 27 14.24 1.39 12.47
N ASN A 28 13.08 1.44 13.13
CA ASN A 28 12.42 0.24 13.62
C ASN A 28 11.63 -0.39 12.48
N ILE A 29 11.63 -1.72 12.41
CA ILE A 29 10.85 -2.48 11.44
C ILE A 29 9.75 -3.20 12.20
N VAL A 30 8.50 -2.97 11.80
CA VAL A 30 7.33 -3.70 12.31
C VAL A 30 6.79 -4.55 11.16
N PHE A 31 6.83 -5.86 11.32
CA PHE A 31 6.28 -6.81 10.34
C PHE A 31 4.93 -7.32 10.84
N ILE A 32 3.88 -7.11 10.04
CA ILE A 32 2.52 -7.55 10.34
C ILE A 32 2.15 -8.61 9.30
N LEU A 33 1.77 -9.79 9.77
CA LEU A 33 1.32 -10.92 8.94
C LEU A 33 -0.10 -11.29 9.36
N ALA A 34 -1.01 -11.39 8.39
CA ALA A 34 -2.34 -11.96 8.58
C ALA A 34 -2.35 -13.40 8.04
N ASP A 35 -2.88 -14.35 8.82
CA ASP A 35 -3.04 -15.74 8.40
C ASP A 35 -4.31 -15.90 7.56
N ASP A 36 -4.30 -16.81 6.58
CA ASP A 36 -5.43 -17.12 5.68
C ASP A 36 -6.07 -15.91 4.96
N ALA A 37 -5.35 -14.80 4.83
CA ALA A 37 -5.84 -13.61 4.14
C ALA A 37 -5.78 -13.78 2.62
N GLY A 38 -6.94 -13.80 1.99
CA GLY A 38 -7.13 -13.78 0.54
C GLY A 38 -6.93 -12.39 -0.06
N TYR A 39 -6.77 -12.36 -1.39
CA TYR A 39 -6.52 -11.12 -2.13
C TYR A 39 -7.62 -10.06 -1.93
N SER A 40 -8.87 -10.48 -1.77
CA SER A 40 -10.03 -9.59 -1.65
C SER A 40 -10.50 -9.37 -0.21
N ASP A 41 -9.70 -9.71 0.80
CA ASP A 41 -10.13 -9.56 2.20
C ASP A 41 -9.95 -8.15 2.77
N PHE A 42 -9.27 -7.27 2.02
CA PHE A 42 -8.99 -5.89 2.44
C PHE A 42 -9.70 -4.87 1.55
N GLY A 43 -10.15 -3.78 2.17
CA GLY A 43 -10.92 -2.71 1.52
C GLY A 43 -10.13 -1.92 0.47
N PHE A 44 -8.79 -1.89 0.57
CA PHE A 44 -7.94 -1.18 -0.39
C PHE A 44 -7.78 -1.90 -1.74
N GLN A 45 -8.26 -3.14 -1.89
CA GLN A 45 -8.02 -3.93 -3.09
C GLN A 45 -9.04 -3.68 -4.21
N ALA A 46 -8.54 -3.65 -5.45
CA ALA A 46 -9.31 -3.26 -6.62
C ALA A 46 -10.51 -4.17 -6.93
N TYR A 47 -10.45 -5.45 -6.54
CA TYR A 47 -11.50 -6.46 -6.77
C TYR A 47 -12.16 -6.92 -5.47
N THR A 48 -12.17 -6.05 -4.45
CA THR A 48 -12.86 -6.34 -3.19
C THR A 48 -14.37 -6.14 -3.35
N ASP A 49 -15.15 -6.89 -2.55
CA ASP A 49 -16.59 -6.68 -2.47
C ASP A 49 -16.86 -5.23 -2.02
N PRO A 50 -17.74 -4.46 -2.69
CA PRO A 50 -18.06 -3.09 -2.27
C PRO A 50 -18.52 -2.96 -0.81
N THR A 51 -19.07 -4.03 -0.22
CA THR A 51 -19.45 -4.10 1.20
C THR A 51 -18.25 -4.19 2.16
N LEU A 52 -17.06 -4.52 1.66
CA LEU A 52 -15.80 -4.51 2.39
C LEU A 52 -15.08 -3.16 2.33
N ALA A 53 -15.47 -2.27 1.42
CA ALA A 53 -14.88 -0.93 1.32
C ALA A 53 -15.03 -0.18 2.66
N GLY A 54 -13.90 0.22 3.25
CA GLY A 54 -13.85 0.93 4.52
C GLY A 54 -14.01 0.07 5.77
N ARG A 55 -14.04 -1.27 5.66
CA ARG A 55 -14.05 -2.18 6.83
C ARG A 55 -12.68 -2.37 7.47
N THR A 56 -11.61 -2.06 6.74
CA THR A 56 -10.22 -2.18 7.21
C THR A 56 -9.51 -0.82 7.30
N PRO A 57 -10.10 0.21 7.94
CA PRO A 57 -9.64 1.60 7.79
C PRO A 57 -8.19 1.82 8.22
N ASN A 58 -7.71 1.07 9.23
CA ASN A 58 -6.32 1.16 9.68
C ASN A 58 -5.34 0.58 8.65
N ILE A 59 -5.67 -0.57 8.05
CA ILE A 59 -4.83 -1.19 7.01
C ILE A 59 -4.91 -0.39 5.71
N ASP A 60 -6.10 0.08 5.35
CA ASP A 60 -6.31 0.94 4.17
C ASP A 60 -5.49 2.24 4.28
N SER A 61 -5.34 2.79 5.50
CA SER A 61 -4.50 3.97 5.73
C SER A 61 -3.02 3.71 5.47
N ILE A 62 -2.52 2.51 5.83
CA ILE A 62 -1.14 2.09 5.56
C ILE A 62 -0.94 1.92 4.05
N ALA A 63 -1.88 1.26 3.38
CA ALA A 63 -1.85 1.04 1.93
C ALA A 63 -1.87 2.38 1.16
N LYS A 64 -2.63 3.37 1.62
CA LYS A 64 -2.70 4.72 1.03
C LYS A 64 -1.45 5.57 1.30
N ALA A 65 -0.84 5.44 2.47
CA ALA A 65 0.34 6.22 2.86
C ALA A 65 1.67 5.60 2.38
N GLY A 66 1.64 4.32 1.99
CA GLY A 66 2.82 3.55 1.63
C GLY A 66 2.84 3.09 0.17
N VAL A 67 3.49 1.95 -0.05
CA VAL A 67 3.58 1.28 -1.35
C VAL A 67 2.80 -0.03 -1.27
N GLN A 68 1.96 -0.28 -2.27
CA GLN A 68 1.19 -1.51 -2.40
C GLN A 68 1.80 -2.41 -3.47
N PHE A 69 2.00 -3.68 -3.14
CA PHE A 69 2.40 -4.71 -4.10
C PHE A 69 1.14 -5.47 -4.55
N THR A 70 0.58 -5.08 -5.70
CA THR A 70 -0.64 -5.69 -6.26
C THR A 70 -0.43 -7.09 -6.83
N SER A 71 0.83 -7.52 -6.98
CA SER A 71 1.22 -8.85 -7.46
C SER A 71 2.25 -9.49 -6.54
N ALA A 72 1.92 -9.55 -5.24
CA ALA A 72 2.72 -10.26 -4.23
C ALA A 72 2.29 -11.74 -4.16
N TYR A 73 3.17 -12.65 -4.56
CA TYR A 73 2.91 -14.10 -4.56
C TYR A 73 3.61 -14.79 -3.40
N MET A 74 3.02 -15.89 -2.92
CA MET A 74 3.61 -16.77 -1.92
C MET A 74 4.25 -17.99 -2.60
N SER A 75 5.30 -18.54 -2.00
CA SER A 75 5.97 -19.76 -2.48
C SER A 75 5.05 -20.99 -2.44
N ALA A 76 4.09 -21.01 -1.52
CA ALA A 76 3.10 -22.07 -1.36
C ALA A 76 1.77 -21.49 -0.82
N SER A 77 0.66 -22.15 -1.17
CA SER A 77 -0.70 -21.78 -0.72
C SER A 77 -1.10 -22.47 0.60
N VAL A 78 -0.13 -22.76 1.47
CA VAL A 78 -0.35 -23.37 2.79
C VAL A 78 0.55 -22.71 3.83
N CYS A 79 0.03 -22.53 5.04
CA CYS A 79 0.57 -21.61 6.05
C CYS A 79 2.01 -21.92 6.48
N SER A 80 2.35 -23.20 6.67
CA SER A 80 3.69 -23.59 7.12
C SER A 80 4.77 -23.32 6.07
N PRO A 81 4.68 -23.83 4.81
CA PRO A 81 5.69 -23.53 3.80
C PRO A 81 5.63 -22.12 3.24
N SER A 82 4.51 -21.38 3.36
CA SER A 82 4.49 -19.96 2.99
C SER A 82 5.33 -19.11 3.95
N ARG A 83 5.38 -19.49 5.24
CA ARG A 83 6.20 -18.82 6.27
C ARG A 83 7.63 -19.34 6.33
N ALA A 84 7.82 -20.63 6.06
CA ALA A 84 9.12 -21.30 6.16
C ALA A 84 9.96 -21.22 4.87
N GLY A 85 9.41 -20.59 3.80
CA GLY A 85 10.02 -20.49 2.48
C GLY A 85 11.52 -20.16 2.49
#